data_AF-A0A947Q059-F1
#
_entry.id   AF-A0A947Q059-F1
#
_cell.length_a   1.000
_cell.length_b   1.000
_cell.length_c   1.000
_cell.angle_alpha   90.00
_cell.angle_beta   90.00
_cell.angle_gamma   90.00
#
_symmetry.space_group_name_H-M   'P 1'
#
loop_
_entity.id
_entity.type
_entity.pdbx_description
1 polymer ?
#
loop_
_entity_poly.entity_id
_entity_poly.type
_entity_poly.pdbx_seq_one_letter_code
_entity_poly.pdbx_strand_id
1 'polypeptide(L)'
;MCLSLALAACATDSQQTAKASPYDKPGFTTKVDDGRLWVFKTGSKELADFQKKGEPAKQVTRIAAGPNRMTIRSNDSAVIDAYLAAK
;
A
#
# COMPACT_ATOMS: atom_id res chain seq x y z
N MET A 1 4.85 55.19 13.36
CA MET A 1 4.86 53.85 13.97
C MET A 1 4.13 52.89 13.03
N CYS A 2 4.84 52.35 12.06
CA CYS A 2 4.37 51.26 11.21
C CYS A 2 5.57 50.37 10.97
N LEU A 3 5.57 49.15 11.51
CA LEU A 3 6.34 48.05 10.93
C LEU A 3 5.71 46.75 11.42
N SER A 4 4.77 46.25 10.61
CA SER A 4 4.15 44.95 10.77
C SER A 4 5.18 43.86 10.48
N LEU A 5 5.37 42.94 11.43
CA LEU A 5 6.29 41.82 11.32
C LEU A 5 5.62 40.65 10.59
N ALA A 6 6.39 40.01 9.71
CA ALA A 6 5.96 39.13 8.65
C ALA A 6 5.77 37.66 9.05
N LEU A 7 4.86 36.99 8.31
CA LEU A 7 4.97 35.70 7.63
C LEU A 7 5.70 34.53 8.35
N ALA A 8 4.95 33.49 8.70
CA ALA A 8 5.47 32.12 8.78
C ALA A 8 4.41 31.14 8.24
N ALA A 9 4.45 30.90 6.93
CA ALA A 9 3.74 29.80 6.28
C ALA A 9 4.60 28.54 6.37
N CYS A 10 4.32 27.66 7.35
CA CYS A 10 4.86 26.31 7.35
C CYS A 10 3.98 25.42 6.48
N ALA A 11 4.16 25.50 5.16
CA ALA A 11 3.79 24.41 4.28
C ALA A 11 4.86 23.32 4.41
N THR A 12 4.73 22.43 5.38
CA THR A 12 5.45 21.16 5.36
C THR A 12 4.75 20.25 4.37
N ASP A 13 5.19 20.38 3.12
CA ASP A 13 5.05 19.40 2.05
C ASP A 13 5.59 18.07 2.58
N SER A 14 4.66 17.21 3.03
CA SER A 14 5.01 15.85 3.42
C SER A 14 5.21 15.07 2.13
N GLN A 15 6.46 15.06 1.67
CA GLN A 15 6.95 14.25 0.58
C GLN A 15 6.53 12.79 0.78
N GLN A 16 5.42 12.41 0.17
CA GLN A 16 4.98 11.03 0.10
C GLN A 16 5.73 10.37 -1.05
N THR A 17 7.05 10.22 -0.87
CA THR A 17 7.85 9.32 -1.71
C THR A 17 7.20 7.95 -1.61
N ALA A 18 6.78 7.40 -2.75
CA ALA A 18 6.36 6.02 -2.91
C ALA A 18 7.55 5.10 -2.54
N LYS A 19 7.83 4.96 -1.25
CA LYS A 19 8.67 3.88 -0.76
C LYS A 19 7.93 2.62 -1.18
N ALA A 20 8.57 1.84 -2.06
CA ALA A 20 8.29 0.43 -2.17
C ALA A 20 8.08 -0.09 -0.74
N SER A 21 6.90 -0.66 -0.47
CA SER A 21 6.60 -1.16 0.86
C SER A 21 7.75 -2.11 1.25
N PRO A 22 8.21 -2.17 2.51
CA PRO A 22 9.27 -3.08 2.92
C PRO A 22 8.95 -4.56 2.69
N TYR A 23 7.71 -4.84 2.26
CA TYR A 23 7.13 -6.13 1.96
C TYR A 23 7.04 -6.40 0.45
N ASP A 24 7.49 -5.48 -0.41
CA ASP A 24 7.50 -5.68 -1.85
C ASP A 24 8.44 -6.83 -2.21
N LYS A 25 7.92 -7.75 -3.03
CA LYS A 25 8.62 -8.93 -3.52
C LYS A 25 8.71 -8.84 -5.04
N PRO A 26 9.73 -9.44 -5.68
CA PRO A 26 9.81 -9.46 -7.14
C PRO A 26 8.54 -10.08 -7.76
N GLY A 27 7.87 -9.32 -8.63
CA GLY A 27 6.59 -9.71 -9.24
C GLY A 27 5.34 -9.42 -8.40
N PHE A 28 5.50 -8.83 -7.21
CA PHE A 28 4.41 -8.40 -6.34
C PHE A 28 4.56 -6.96 -5.90
N THR A 29 3.46 -6.22 -5.98
CA THR A 29 3.36 -4.86 -5.46
C THR A 29 2.51 -4.89 -4.20
N THR A 30 3.05 -4.36 -3.12
CA THR A 30 2.36 -4.33 -1.82
C THR A 30 2.12 -2.90 -1.35
N LYS A 31 0.99 -2.70 -0.68
CA LYS A 31 0.60 -1.42 -0.12
C LYS A 31 0.10 -1.63 1.30
N VAL A 32 0.70 -0.94 2.26
CA VAL A 32 0.16 -0.92 3.62
C VAL A 32 -0.93 0.14 3.70
N ASP A 33 -2.14 -0.27 4.05
CA ASP A 33 -3.31 0.60 4.20
C ASP A 33 -4.03 0.19 5.50
N ASP A 34 -4.22 1.14 6.41
CA ASP A 34 -4.82 0.91 7.74
C ASP A 34 -4.20 -0.27 8.52
N GLY A 35 -2.86 -0.40 8.45
CA GLY A 35 -2.13 -1.50 9.11
C GLY A 35 -2.33 -2.88 8.48
N ARG A 36 -2.94 -2.94 7.30
CA ARG A 36 -3.13 -4.18 6.52
C ARG A 36 -2.28 -4.15 5.27
N LEU A 37 -1.70 -5.29 4.93
CA LEU A 37 -0.88 -5.43 3.74
C LEU A 37 -1.76 -5.84 2.57
N TRP A 38 -1.98 -4.91 1.65
CA TRP A 38 -2.49 -5.26 0.34
C TRP A 38 -1.37 -5.82 -0.52
N VAL A 39 -1.63 -6.95 -1.17
CA VAL A 39 -0.69 -7.62 -2.06
C VAL A 39 -1.36 -7.80 -3.40
N PHE A 40 -0.69 -7.36 -4.45
CA PHE A 40 -1.12 -7.53 -5.83
C PHE A 40 0.04 -8.04 -6.68
N LYS A 41 -0.27 -8.71 -7.79
CA LYS A 41 0.75 -9.08 -8.77
C LYS A 41 1.15 -7.84 -9.56
N THR A 42 2.44 -7.60 -9.73
CA THR A 42 2.94 -6.42 -10.46
C THR A 42 2.45 -6.48 -11.91
N GLY A 43 1.91 -5.37 -12.41
CA GLY A 43 1.37 -5.27 -13.76
C GLY A 43 0.03 -5.97 -13.98
N SER A 44 -0.62 -6.45 -12.91
CA SER A 44 -1.95 -7.07 -13.04
C SER A 44 -3.05 -6.03 -13.25
N LYS A 45 -4.12 -6.44 -13.93
CA LYS A 45 -5.28 -5.57 -14.16
C LYS A 45 -5.93 -5.14 -12.85
N GLU A 46 -5.86 -5.99 -11.83
CA GLU A 46 -6.44 -5.74 -10.51
C GLU A 46 -5.67 -4.68 -9.73
N LEU A 47 -4.34 -4.61 -9.89
CA LEU A 47 -3.56 -3.50 -9.35
C LEU A 47 -3.97 -2.17 -10.00
N ALA A 48 -4.17 -2.16 -11.31
CA ALA A 48 -4.63 -0.97 -12.04
C ALA A 48 -6.07 -0.59 -11.65
N ASP A 49 -6.95 -1.57 -11.50
CA ASP A 49 -8.32 -1.34 -11.05
C ASP A 49 -8.35 -0.88 -9.58
N PHE A 50 -7.44 -1.37 -8.73
CA PHE A 50 -7.28 -0.90 -7.35
C PHE A 50 -6.83 0.56 -7.28
N GLN A 51 -5.88 0.96 -8.14
CA GLN A 51 -5.43 2.35 -8.23
C GLN A 51 -6.52 3.28 -8.78
N LYS A 52 -7.39 2.80 -9.68
CA LYS A 52 -8.45 3.60 -10.30
C LYS A 52 -9.72 3.69 -9.47
N LYS A 53 -10.15 2.58 -8.88
CA LYS A 53 -11.46 2.44 -8.21
C LYS A 53 -11.35 2.28 -6.69
N GLY A 54 -10.16 2.00 -6.16
CA GLY A 54 -9.96 1.68 -4.75
C GLY A 54 -10.14 0.19 -4.47
N GLU A 55 -10.74 -0.17 -3.33
CA GLU A 55 -10.87 -1.58 -2.94
C GLU A 55 -11.61 -2.42 -4.00
N PRO A 56 -11.09 -3.62 -4.36
CA PRO A 56 -11.72 -4.47 -5.37
C PRO A 56 -12.99 -5.10 -4.81
N ALA A 57 -13.99 -5.31 -5.69
CA ALA A 57 -15.27 -5.89 -5.33
C ALA A 57 -15.16 -7.30 -4.71
N LYS A 58 -14.20 -8.08 -5.21
CA LYS A 58 -13.81 -9.36 -4.61
C LYS A 58 -12.43 -9.21 -4.01
N GLN A 59 -12.34 -9.60 -2.74
CA GLN A 59 -11.09 -9.61 -2.00
C GLN A 59 -11.05 -10.78 -1.03
N VAL A 60 -9.84 -11.27 -0.81
CA VAL A 60 -9.54 -12.30 0.16
C VAL A 60 -8.69 -11.67 1.25
N THR A 61 -9.10 -11.90 2.49
CA THR A 61 -8.36 -11.47 3.68
C THR A 61 -7.80 -12.69 4.39
N ARG A 62 -6.50 -12.65 4.71
CA ARG A 62 -5.81 -13.67 5.50
C ARG A 62 -5.24 -13.00 6.76
N ILE A 63 -5.88 -13.29 7.89
CA ILE A 63 -5.52 -12.72 9.19
C ILE A 63 -4.19 -13.32 9.64
N ALA A 64 -3.28 -12.47 10.11
CA ALA A 64 -1.97 -12.85 10.66
C ALA A 64 -1.08 -13.71 9.73
N ALA A 65 -1.35 -13.73 8.42
CA ALA A 65 -0.60 -14.51 7.45
C ALA A 65 0.63 -13.77 6.90
N GLY A 66 0.71 -12.46 7.10
CA GLY A 66 1.80 -11.66 6.57
C GLY A 66 3.02 -11.52 7.48
N PRO A 67 4.08 -10.88 6.97
CA PRO A 67 5.24 -10.51 7.77
C PRO A 67 4.78 -9.78 9.04
N ASN A 68 5.42 -10.06 10.18
CA ASN A 68 5.05 -9.49 11.48
C ASN A 68 3.61 -9.81 11.96
N ARG A 69 3.01 -10.92 11.51
CA ARG A 69 1.60 -11.28 11.78
C ARG A 69 0.60 -10.22 11.29
N MET A 70 0.97 -9.50 10.24
CA MET A 70 0.08 -8.53 9.61
C MET A 70 -1.03 -9.24 8.81
N THR A 71 -2.19 -8.62 8.74
CA THR A 71 -3.30 -9.10 7.90
C THR A 71 -2.99 -8.82 6.44
N ILE A 72 -3.01 -9.85 5.59
CA ILE A 72 -2.85 -9.71 4.15
C ILE A 72 -4.22 -9.62 3.48
N ARG A 73 -4.39 -8.68 2.55
CA ARG A 73 -5.54 -8.58 1.64
C ARG A 73 -5.06 -8.67 0.20
N SER A 74 -5.84 -9.33 -0.65
CA SER A 74 -5.58 -9.39 -2.09
C SER A 74 -6.89 -9.61 -2.85
N ASN A 75 -6.86 -9.51 -4.17
CA ASN A 75 -8.01 -9.85 -5.03
C ASN A 75 -8.34 -11.35 -5.02
N ASP A 76 -7.34 -12.21 -4.78
CA ASP A 76 -7.48 -13.66 -4.78
C ASP A 76 -6.60 -14.32 -3.72
N SER A 77 -7.03 -15.47 -3.18
CA SER A 77 -6.21 -16.32 -2.32
C SER A 77 -4.95 -16.80 -3.03
N ALA A 78 -5.02 -17.12 -4.32
CA ALA A 78 -3.87 -17.63 -5.06
C ALA A 78 -2.72 -16.61 -5.12
N VAL A 79 -3.04 -15.31 -5.15
CA VAL A 79 -2.03 -14.24 -5.11
C VAL A 79 -1.37 -14.17 -3.74
N ILE A 80 -2.14 -14.34 -2.66
CA ILE A 80 -1.61 -14.40 -1.30
C ILE A 80 -0.68 -15.60 -1.14
N ASP A 81 -1.13 -16.77 -1.57
CA ASP A 81 -0.35 -18.00 -1.46
C ASP A 81 0.96 -17.90 -2.27
N ALA A 82 0.90 -17.34 -3.48
CA ALA A 82 2.08 -17.09 -4.31
C ALA A 82 3.04 -16.06 -3.67
N TYR A 83 2.52 -15.02 -3.04
CA TYR A 83 3.32 -14.02 -2.32
C TYR A 83 4.01 -14.61 -1.09
N LEU A 84 3.34 -15.50 -0.35
CA LEU A 84 3.90 -16.19 0.80
C LEU A 84 4.93 -17.25 0.39
N ALA A 85 4.74 -17.88 -0.78
CA ALA A 85 5.69 -18.81 -1.36
C ALA A 85 6.92 -18.12 -1.96
N ALA A 86 6.80 -16.87 -2.41
CA ALA A 86 7.91 -16.08 -2.90
C ALA A 86 8.85 -15.75 -1.74
N LYS A 87 10.12 -16.17 -1.83
CA LYS A 87 11.17 -15.88 -0.85
C LYS A 87 11.82 -14.55 -1.15
#